data_AF-A0A3D0V5R1-F1
#
_entry.id   AF-A0A3D0V5R1-F1
#
_cell.length_a   1.000
_cell.length_b   1.000
_cell.length_c   1.000
_cell.angle_alpha   90.00
_cell.angle_beta   90.00
_cell.angle_gamma   90.00
#
_symmetry.space_group_name_H-M   'P 1'
#
loop_
_entity.id
_entity.type
_entity.pdbx_description
1 polymer ?
#
loop_
_entity_poly.entity_id
_entity_poly.type
_entity_poly.pdbx_seq_one_letter_code
_entity_poly.pdbx_strand_id
1 'polypeptide(L)'
;MTNPSSINWPEIDTILLDMDGTLLDLNFDLHFWMEYLPLVLANKHNLTHQESKDKFYPVMRAEEGKLHWYCLDYWQKIFELDIAKLKEDVAHLIQVHPFVLEFLEQARQ
;
A
#
# COMPACT_ATOMS: atom_id res chain seq x y z
N MET A 1 18.60 20.04 -28.70
CA MET A 1 17.61 19.36 -27.85
C MET A 1 18.08 17.92 -27.75
N THR A 2 18.62 17.52 -26.60
CA THR A 2 19.15 16.17 -26.40
C THR A 2 17.98 15.20 -26.44
N ASN A 3 17.96 14.30 -27.44
CA ASN A 3 17.11 13.11 -27.38
C ASN A 3 17.40 12.43 -26.03
N PRO A 4 16.39 12.13 -25.19
CA PRO A 4 16.62 11.27 -24.05
C PRO A 4 17.19 9.97 -24.62
N SER A 5 18.41 9.62 -24.20
CA SER A 5 19.08 8.40 -24.60
C SER A 5 18.11 7.24 -24.40
N SER A 6 17.76 6.53 -25.48
CA SER A 6 16.96 5.31 -25.38
C SER A 6 17.69 4.34 -24.45
N ILE A 7 17.00 3.84 -23.42
CA ILE A 7 17.55 2.83 -22.53
C ILE A 7 17.92 1.60 -23.37
N ASN A 8 19.14 1.09 -23.20
CA ASN A 8 19.60 -0.13 -23.86
C ASN A 8 19.13 -1.35 -23.07
N TRP A 9 17.83 -1.66 -23.17
CA TRP A 9 17.18 -2.75 -22.44
C TRP A 9 17.92 -4.10 -22.50
N PRO A 10 18.50 -4.52 -23.64
CA PRO A 10 19.25 -5.77 -23.73
C PRO A 10 20.51 -5.85 -22.84
N GLU A 11 21.03 -4.74 -22.30
CA GLU A 11 22.18 -4.74 -21.39
C GLU A 11 21.77 -4.81 -19.90
N ILE A 12 20.47 -4.86 -19.61
CA ILE A 12 19.94 -4.88 -18.25
C ILE A 12 19.43 -6.29 -17.94
N ASP A 13 20.17 -7.02 -17.11
CA ASP A 13 19.80 -8.40 -16.74
C ASP A 13 18.66 -8.46 -15.72
N THR A 14 18.47 -7.44 -14.89
CA THR A 14 17.51 -7.46 -13.78
C THR A 14 16.98 -6.09 -13.45
N ILE A 15 15.67 -6.00 -13.27
CA ILE A 15 14.95 -4.81 -12.81
C ILE A 15 14.20 -5.18 -11.54
N LEU A 16 14.47 -4.45 -10.45
CA LEU A 16 13.79 -4.60 -9.16
C LEU A 16 12.90 -3.38 -8.96
N LEU A 17 11.59 -3.61 -8.80
CA LEU A 17 10.60 -2.55 -8.66
C LEU A 17 9.91 -2.68 -7.31
N ASP A 18 9.76 -1.55 -6.65
CA ASP A 18 8.79 -1.40 -5.56
C ASP A 18 7.37 -1.24 -6.15
N MET A 19 6.33 -1.44 -5.36
CA MET A 19 4.94 -1.42 -5.82
C MET A 19 4.21 -0.14 -5.41
N ASP A 20 4.03 0.08 -4.12
CA ASP A 20 3.20 1.17 -3.59
C ASP A 20 3.97 2.50 -3.58
N GLY A 21 3.43 3.53 -4.23
CA GLY A 21 4.14 4.78 -4.47
C GLY A 21 5.20 4.73 -5.58
N THR A 22 5.30 3.59 -6.27
CA THR A 22 6.19 3.39 -7.44
C THR A 22 5.40 2.98 -8.68
N LEU A 23 4.77 1.81 -8.67
CA LEU A 23 3.89 1.34 -9.76
C LEU A 23 2.44 1.77 -9.54
N LEU A 24 2.02 1.74 -8.28
CA LEU A 24 0.69 2.14 -7.84
C LEU A 24 0.79 3.48 -7.11
N ASP A 25 -0.26 4.28 -7.17
CA ASP A 25 -0.35 5.44 -6.27
C ASP A 25 -0.55 5.00 -4.81
N LEU A 26 -0.38 5.95 -3.89
CA LEU A 26 -0.51 5.69 -2.45
C LEU A 26 -1.94 5.84 -1.93
N ASN A 27 -2.92 6.18 -2.77
CA ASN A 27 -4.26 6.53 -2.32
C ASN A 27 -4.94 5.33 -1.65
N PHE A 28 -4.84 4.15 -2.26
CA PHE A 28 -5.39 2.92 -1.71
C PHE A 28 -4.84 2.59 -0.31
N ASP A 29 -3.52 2.51 -0.14
CA ASP A 29 -2.92 2.15 1.15
C ASP A 29 -3.13 3.21 2.22
N LEU A 30 -2.99 4.49 1.88
CA LEU A 30 -3.24 5.58 2.83
C LEU A 30 -4.70 5.55 3.29
N HIS A 31 -5.65 5.41 2.36
CA HIS A 31 -7.06 5.34 2.71
C HIS A 31 -7.36 4.11 3.58
N PHE A 32 -6.85 2.94 3.22
CA PHE A 32 -7.09 1.71 3.96
C PHE A 32 -6.62 1.83 5.41
N TRP A 33 -5.36 2.21 5.61
CA TRP A 33 -4.74 2.23 6.94
C TRP A 33 -5.18 3.43 7.79
N MET A 34 -5.37 4.61 7.19
CA MET A 34 -5.62 5.84 7.95
C MET A 34 -7.10 6.14 8.15
N GLU A 35 -7.99 5.62 7.29
CA GLU A 35 -9.42 5.94 7.36
C GLU A 35 -10.29 4.69 7.48
N TYR A 36 -10.14 3.71 6.59
CA TYR A 36 -11.05 2.58 6.53
C TYR A 36 -10.90 1.62 7.72
N LEU A 37 -9.69 1.15 8.00
CA LEU A 37 -9.44 0.21 9.10
C LEU A 37 -9.76 0.82 10.49
N PRO A 38 -9.38 2.08 10.80
CA PRO A 38 -9.81 2.73 12.03
C PRO A 38 -11.33 2.85 12.16
N LEU A 39 -12.06 3.09 11.06
CA LEU A 39 -13.53 3.12 11.06
C LEU A 39 -14.13 1.73 11.38
N VAL A 40 -13.61 0.67 10.76
CA VAL A 40 -14.05 -0.71 11.04
C VAL A 40 -13.80 -1.08 12.51
N LEU A 41 -12.63 -0.73 13.05
CA LEU A 41 -12.30 -0.92 14.46
C LEU A 41 -13.21 -0.10 15.39
N ALA A 42 -13.56 1.12 15.00
CA ALA A 42 -14.48 1.96 15.76
C ALA A 42 -15.85 1.27 15.91
N ASN A 43 -16.38 0.74 14.81
CA ASN A 43 -17.65 0.01 14.79
C ASN A 43 -17.58 -1.29 15.61
N LYS A 44 -16.48 -2.05 15.53
CA LYS A 44 -16.27 -3.28 16.32
C LYS A 44 -16.28 -3.01 17.82
N HIS A 45 -15.77 -1.86 18.26
CA HIS A 45 -15.57 -1.54 19.67
C HIS A 45 -16.53 -0.49 20.24
N ASN A 46 -17.55 -0.06 19.48
CA ASN A 46 -18.47 1.02 19.85
C ASN A 46 -17.74 2.32 20.25
N LEU A 47 -16.72 2.68 19.49
CA LEU A 47 -15.97 3.92 19.63
C LEU A 47 -16.36 4.91 18.54
N THR A 48 -16.09 6.19 18.75
CA THR A 48 -16.04 7.15 17.64
C THR A 48 -14.83 6.86 16.74
N HIS A 49 -14.90 7.32 15.49
CA HIS A 49 -13.80 7.16 14.55
C HIS A 49 -12.50 7.81 15.08
N GLN A 50 -12.60 8.96 15.74
CA GLN A 50 -11.45 9.63 16.33
C GLN A 50 -10.84 8.85 17.49
N GLU A 51 -11.67 8.34 18.42
CA GLU A 51 -11.17 7.51 19.54
C GLU A 51 -10.49 6.23 19.04
N SER A 52 -10.98 5.66 17.94
CA SER A 52 -10.34 4.52 17.29
C SER A 52 -8.97 4.90 16.72
N LYS A 53 -8.87 6.03 15.99
CA LYS A 53 -7.60 6.57 15.47
C LYS A 53 -6.58 6.82 16.59
N ASP A 54 -7.02 7.42 17.70
CA ASP A 54 -6.16 7.75 18.83
C ASP A 54 -5.55 6.49 19.48
N LYS A 55 -6.27 5.37 19.46
CA LYS A 55 -5.78 4.05 19.91
C LYS A 55 -4.97 3.31 18.86
N PHE A 56 -5.34 3.43 17.59
CA PHE A 56 -4.76 2.71 16.46
C PHE A 56 -3.36 3.23 16.10
N TYR A 57 -3.17 4.55 15.99
CA TYR A 57 -1.90 5.11 15.52
C TYR A 57 -0.68 4.83 16.41
N PRO A 58 -0.79 4.78 17.75
CA PRO A 58 0.32 4.31 18.59
C PRO A 58 0.74 2.87 18.28
N VAL A 59 -0.22 1.97 18.01
CA VAL A 59 0.06 0.57 17.67
C VAL A 59 0.76 0.48 16.31
N MET A 60 0.30 1.23 15.32
CA MET A 60 0.98 1.33 14.02
C MET A 60 2.42 1.84 14.22
N ARG A 61 2.60 3.03 14.81
CA ARG A 61 3.93 3.65 14.99
C ARG A 61 4.93 2.76 15.73
N ALA A 62 4.47 1.90 16.62
CA ALA A 62 5.35 0.95 17.30
C ALA A 62 6.00 -0.06 16.35
N GLU A 63 5.38 -0.37 15.21
CA GLU A 63 5.87 -1.33 14.22
C GLU A 63 6.51 -0.67 12.99
N GLU A 64 6.50 0.66 12.90
CA GLU A 64 7.11 1.42 11.80
C GLU A 64 8.59 1.06 11.63
N GLY A 65 9.01 0.76 10.40
CA GLY A 65 10.37 0.34 10.07
C GLY A 65 10.73 -1.11 10.43
N LYS A 66 9.79 -1.90 10.99
CA LYS A 66 9.98 -3.33 11.26
C LYS A 66 9.35 -4.18 10.18
N LEU A 67 9.77 -5.44 10.08
CA LEU A 67 9.20 -6.40 9.12
C LEU A 67 7.68 -6.60 9.29
N HIS A 68 7.19 -6.53 10.54
CA HIS A 68 5.76 -6.64 10.84
C HIS A 68 4.92 -5.54 10.20
N TRP A 69 5.48 -4.36 9.96
CA TRP A 69 4.78 -3.26 9.28
C TRP A 69 4.17 -3.70 7.96
N TYR A 70 4.89 -4.53 7.21
CA TYR A 70 4.52 -5.00 5.88
C TYR A 70 3.72 -6.32 5.89
N CYS A 71 3.37 -6.86 7.07
CA CYS A 71 2.80 -8.20 7.20
C CYS A 71 1.30 -8.16 7.50
N LEU A 72 0.47 -8.54 6.53
CA LEU A 72 -0.99 -8.60 6.72
C LEU A 72 -1.39 -9.62 7.80
N ASP A 73 -0.73 -10.78 7.87
CA ASP A 73 -1.00 -11.80 8.89
C ASP A 73 -0.71 -11.30 10.31
N TYR A 74 0.29 -10.43 10.46
CA TYR A 74 0.58 -9.79 11.74
C TYR A 74 -0.57 -8.88 12.15
N TRP A 75 -1.00 -7.98 11.25
CA TRP A 75 -2.09 -7.05 11.54
C TRP A 75 -3.44 -7.74 11.75
N GLN A 76 -3.71 -8.84 11.03
CA GLN A 76 -4.88 -9.68 11.27
C GLN A 76 -4.92 -10.24 12.68
N LYS A 77 -3.77 -10.67 13.22
CA LYS A 77 -3.68 -11.16 14.61
C LYS A 77 -3.86 -10.02 15.62
N ILE A 78 -3.27 -8.85 15.36
CA ILE A 78 -3.34 -7.70 16.28
C ILE A 78 -4.75 -7.14 16.39
N PHE A 79 -5.47 -7.02 15.26
CA PHE A 79 -6.79 -6.40 15.22
C PHE A 79 -7.95 -7.40 15.26
N GLU A 80 -7.63 -8.70 15.15
CA GLU A 80 -8.61 -9.79 15.05
C GLU A 80 -9.66 -9.49 13.97
N LEU A 81 -9.17 -9.13 12.78
CA LEU A 81 -9.94 -8.76 11.60
C LEU A 81 -9.27 -9.35 10.36
N ASP A 82 -10.06 -9.78 9.38
CA ASP A 82 -9.53 -10.24 8.10
C ASP A 82 -9.07 -9.05 7.26
N ILE A 83 -7.80 -8.65 7.45
CA ILE A 83 -7.22 -7.47 6.81
C ILE A 83 -7.20 -7.61 5.29
N ALA A 84 -6.93 -8.81 4.78
CA ALA A 84 -6.91 -9.07 3.34
C ALA A 84 -8.31 -8.88 2.75
N LYS A 85 -9.34 -9.42 3.40
CA LYS A 85 -10.72 -9.25 2.95
C LYS A 85 -11.18 -7.80 3.01
N LEU A 86 -10.84 -7.09 4.09
CA LEU A 86 -11.17 -5.67 4.24
C LEU A 86 -10.50 -4.79 3.16
N LYS A 87 -9.29 -5.14 2.72
CA LYS A 87 -8.63 -4.46 1.60
C LYS A 87 -9.43 -4.57 0.30
N GLU A 88 -10.18 -5.66 0.08
CA GLU A 88 -11.02 -5.81 -1.11
C GLU A 88 -12.15 -4.77 -1.18
N ASP A 89 -12.68 -4.34 -0.04
CA ASP A 89 -13.78 -3.37 0.03
C ASP A 89 -13.39 -2.00 -0.55
N VAL A 90 -12.11 -1.66 -0.46
CA VAL A 90 -11.54 -0.38 -0.96
C VAL A 90 -10.62 -0.59 -2.17
N ALA A 91 -10.55 -1.79 -2.75
CA ALA A 91 -9.67 -2.11 -3.88
C ALA A 91 -9.95 -1.27 -5.14
N HIS A 92 -11.16 -0.73 -5.27
CA HIS A 92 -11.52 0.20 -6.34
C HIS A 92 -10.73 1.52 -6.31
N LEU A 93 -10.00 1.80 -5.23
CA LEU A 93 -9.10 2.95 -5.10
C LEU A 93 -7.71 2.70 -5.65
N ILE A 94 -7.36 1.46 -6.03
CA ILE A 94 -6.05 1.13 -6.61
C ILE A 94 -5.93 1.81 -7.97
N GLN A 95 -4.90 2.63 -8.13
CA GLN A 95 -4.60 3.28 -9.40
C GLN A 95 -3.14 3.06 -9.78
N VAL A 96 -2.92 2.74 -11.05
CA VAL A 96 -1.59 2.60 -11.64
C VAL A 96 -1.08 4.00 -12.00
N HIS A 97 0.17 4.30 -11.68
CA HIS A 97 0.78 5.58 -12.06
C HIS A 97 0.85 5.73 -13.59
N PRO A 98 0.79 6.97 -14.12
CA PRO A 98 1.02 7.22 -15.53
C PRO A 98 2.33 6.61 -16.00
N PHE A 99 2.34 6.10 -17.23
CA PHE A 99 3.51 5.50 -17.90
C PHE A 99 4.05 4.19 -17.31
N VAL A 100 3.49 3.67 -16.21
CA VAL A 100 3.93 2.37 -15.64
C VAL A 100 3.75 1.22 -16.61
N LEU A 101 2.60 1.14 -17.30
CA LEU A 101 2.37 0.07 -18.27
C LEU A 101 3.33 0.15 -19.45
N GLU A 102 3.61 1.35 -19.95
CA GLU A 102 4.54 1.58 -21.06
C GLU A 102 6.00 1.29 -20.64
N PHE A 103 6.34 1.59 -19.39
CA PHE A 103 7.62 1.21 -18.80
C PHE A 103 7.76 -0.30 -18.69
N LEU A 104 6.77 -1.00 -18.13
CA LEU A 104 6.80 -2.46 -17.96
C LEU A 104 6.87 -3.20 -19.30
N GLU A 105 6.20 -2.68 -20.34
CA GLU A 105 6.26 -3.28 -21.68
C GLU A 105 7.65 -3.12 -22.31
N GLN A 106 8.34 -2.01 -22.05
CA GLN A 106 9.72 -1.80 -22.50
C GLN A 106 10.72 -2.62 -21.69
N ALA A 107 10.53 -2.71 -20.38
CA ALA A 107 11.37 -3.45 -19.44
C ALA A 107 11.36 -4.97 -19.66
N ARG A 108 10.37 -5.49 -20.40
CA ARG A 108 10.23 -6.92 -20.71
C ARG A 108 10.94 -7.34 -22.00
N GLN A 109 11.39 -6.38 -22.81
CA GLN A 109 12.08 -6.65 -24.09
C GLN A 109 13.49 -7.19 -23.85
#